data_AF-A0A1T4WNL3-F1
#
_entry.id   AF-A0A1T4WNL3-F1
#
_cell.length_a   1.000
_cell.length_b   1.000
_cell.length_c   1.000
_cell.angle_alpha   90.00
_cell.angle_beta   90.00
_cell.angle_gamma   90.00
#
_symmetry.space_group_name_H-M   'P 1'
#
loop_
_entity.id
_entity.type
_entity.pdbx_description
1 polymer ?
#
loop_
_entity_poly.entity_id
_entity_poly.type
_entity_poly.pdbx_seq_one_letter_code
_entity_poly.pdbx_strand_id
1 'polypeptide(L)'
;MLKDLIFTIPKENHSEDTITNILKSHPEIQFVSLVGIDLSGNDTDEKIPVKIFLDDITTFLKGSVQTDGSSVVLPGIATINNAKIDMVADLDVNWYVDYNFENIDEETGKPVGTLRIPCFLIHEGKAVDSRNILKKSIEYFKTTLFSLLKKYPHTLKDYGISVDDIEDVVATSATELEFWVKTPNDIAEMEEIEALSTSQALQEQYWKRTKGAVRTSLEQCLMFMNKYGLDPEMGHKEVGGVKGKIDESGKFNHIMEQLEIDWKYSDAIQAADNDLLVRTLVKEVFRRNGLDVTFQAKPIEGVAGSGKHTHIGMALKLKNGKRINLFTATKKHYLSVFGYASLMGILKNYEVINPFVSATNDSLRRLKPGFEAPICIVTSLGHAVEEPSRNRTVLIGLVRDIQSPLATRFELRAPNPHTNTYLSLATMYLTMIDGIKYALENSKNEDDLLKEISKAPEEDADYLEKGRAYRSEEDVFEHYSEKEREAIFGKAPATVFENISAFSKYPEKLAVLNQGEILNSKIIESYKMAVIKRWVTEINNRIISNYMDEIRSFKMLHNPEKALDLDISNWMAINELRMYLMKDTYTSKSLFTRIKEASASEDYDKLSNLQLELDMKMKVLRELYYSYKKNLVDI
;
A
#
# COMPACT_ATOMS: atom_id res chain seq x y z
N MET A 1 -35.16 4.01 1.63
CA MET A 1 -34.02 4.95 1.78
C MET A 1 -32.92 4.78 0.74
N LEU A 2 -32.59 3.57 0.25
CA LEU A 2 -31.53 3.40 -0.79
C LEU A 2 -32.06 3.13 -2.21
N LYS A 3 -33.38 3.11 -2.41
CA LYS A 3 -33.96 2.95 -3.75
C LYS A 3 -33.73 4.25 -4.53
N ASP A 4 -33.36 4.12 -5.80
CA ASP A 4 -33.22 5.23 -6.74
C ASP A 4 -32.09 6.24 -6.41
N LEU A 5 -31.07 5.80 -5.69
CA LEU A 5 -29.79 6.52 -5.57
C LEU A 5 -28.85 6.10 -6.70
N ILE A 6 -28.10 7.06 -7.24
CA ILE A 6 -27.00 6.79 -8.16
C ILE A 6 -25.68 6.77 -7.39
N PHE A 7 -24.87 5.75 -7.59
CA PHE A 7 -23.59 5.60 -6.90
C PHE A 7 -22.40 5.88 -7.82
N THR A 8 -22.59 5.71 -9.12
CA THR A 8 -21.53 5.79 -10.13
C THR A 8 -22.06 6.50 -11.37
N ILE A 9 -21.26 7.41 -11.92
CA ILE A 9 -21.46 8.00 -13.25
C ILE A 9 -20.34 7.44 -14.14
N PRO A 10 -20.67 6.64 -15.16
CA PRO A 10 -19.68 6.11 -16.09
C PRO A 10 -19.02 7.21 -16.93
N LYS A 11 -17.76 7.01 -17.33
CA LYS A 11 -16.99 7.97 -18.13
C LYS A 11 -17.67 8.42 -19.43
N GLU A 12 -18.50 7.57 -20.01
CA GLU A 12 -19.26 7.85 -21.23
C GLU A 12 -20.36 8.91 -21.03
N ASN A 13 -20.73 9.19 -19.77
CA ASN A 13 -21.81 10.09 -19.38
C ASN A 13 -21.33 11.46 -18.88
N HIS A 14 -20.07 11.81 -19.12
CA HIS A 14 -19.45 13.05 -18.61
C HIS A 14 -19.64 14.28 -19.50
N SER A 15 -20.64 14.29 -20.38
CA SER A 15 -21.01 15.50 -21.12
C SER A 15 -21.76 16.50 -20.24
N GLU A 16 -21.59 17.81 -20.52
CA GLU A 16 -22.25 18.89 -19.76
C GLU A 16 -23.77 18.67 -19.65
N ASP A 17 -24.42 18.32 -20.77
CA ASP A 17 -25.86 18.05 -20.81
C ASP A 17 -26.25 16.84 -19.96
N THR A 18 -25.49 15.76 -20.05
CA THR A 18 -25.78 14.51 -19.32
C THR A 18 -25.62 14.71 -17.83
N ILE A 19 -24.51 15.30 -17.39
CA ILE A 19 -24.26 15.61 -15.97
C ILE A 19 -25.33 16.55 -15.43
N THR A 20 -25.69 17.59 -16.19
CA THR A 20 -26.77 18.52 -15.79
C THR A 20 -28.09 17.80 -15.59
N ASN A 21 -28.47 16.91 -16.50
CA ASN A 21 -29.71 16.14 -16.39
C ASN A 21 -29.68 15.16 -15.21
N ILE A 22 -28.53 14.51 -14.97
CA ILE A 22 -28.33 13.62 -13.82
C ILE A 22 -28.52 14.39 -12.52
N LEU A 23 -27.80 15.50 -12.32
CA LEU A 23 -27.85 16.27 -11.07
C LEU A 23 -29.23 16.90 -10.83
N LYS A 24 -29.94 17.31 -11.88
CA LYS A 24 -31.33 17.77 -11.77
C LYS A 24 -32.31 16.65 -11.41
N SER A 25 -32.04 15.43 -11.85
CA SER A 25 -32.87 14.25 -11.54
C SER A 25 -32.57 13.66 -10.16
N HIS A 26 -31.42 14.02 -9.58
CA HIS A 26 -30.94 13.58 -8.28
C HIS A 26 -30.65 14.78 -7.36
N PRO A 27 -31.69 15.54 -6.95
CA PRO A 27 -31.51 16.73 -6.11
C PRO A 27 -30.93 16.42 -4.72
N GLU A 28 -30.93 15.16 -4.29
CA GLU A 28 -30.21 14.71 -3.09
C GLU A 28 -28.69 14.90 -3.20
N ILE A 29 -28.14 14.99 -4.41
CA ILE A 29 -26.74 15.32 -4.64
C ILE A 29 -26.61 16.84 -4.57
N GLN A 30 -26.17 17.32 -3.41
CA GLN A 30 -26.11 18.75 -3.12
C GLN A 30 -24.72 19.34 -3.31
N PHE A 31 -23.69 18.50 -3.37
CA PHE A 31 -22.30 18.95 -3.48
C PHE A 31 -21.51 18.24 -4.58
N VAL A 32 -20.42 18.89 -5.01
CA VAL A 32 -19.37 18.36 -5.88
C VAL A 32 -18.03 18.55 -5.17
N SER A 33 -17.11 17.61 -5.36
CA SER A 33 -15.71 17.70 -4.94
C SER A 33 -14.81 17.29 -6.10
N LEU A 34 -13.79 18.08 -6.39
CA LEU A 34 -12.66 17.69 -7.22
C LEU A 34 -11.65 16.94 -6.34
N VAL A 35 -11.18 15.79 -6.81
CA VAL A 35 -10.39 14.85 -6.01
C VAL A 35 -9.01 14.68 -6.65
N GLY A 36 -8.05 15.46 -6.17
CA GLY A 36 -6.63 15.34 -6.56
C GLY A 36 -5.84 14.57 -5.50
N ILE A 37 -4.79 13.87 -5.93
CA ILE A 37 -4.02 12.96 -5.06
C ILE A 37 -2.59 13.46 -4.88
N ASP A 38 -2.24 13.89 -3.68
CA ASP A 38 -0.89 14.37 -3.39
C ASP A 38 0.18 13.26 -3.41
N LEU A 39 1.45 13.62 -3.22
CA LEU A 39 2.55 12.65 -3.27
C LEU A 39 2.57 11.67 -2.07
N SER A 40 1.85 11.98 -0.99
CA SER A 40 1.64 11.06 0.14
C SER A 40 0.44 10.15 -0.02
N GLY A 41 -0.35 10.31 -1.10
CA GLY A 41 -1.55 9.53 -1.36
C GLY A 41 -2.79 10.04 -0.61
N ASN A 42 -2.77 11.30 -0.15
CA ASN A 42 -3.96 11.95 0.41
C ASN A 42 -4.80 12.55 -0.72
N ASP A 43 -6.10 12.36 -0.65
CA ASP A 43 -7.06 12.96 -1.56
C ASP A 43 -7.58 14.30 -1.03
N THR A 44 -7.90 15.22 -1.94
CA THR A 44 -8.62 16.46 -1.60
C THR A 44 -10.11 16.18 -1.39
N ASP A 45 -10.72 16.95 -0.51
CA ASP A 45 -12.16 16.93 -0.29
C ASP A 45 -12.68 18.35 -0.03
N GLU A 46 -13.61 18.79 -0.87
CA GLU A 46 -14.31 20.05 -0.74
C GLU A 46 -15.81 19.86 -0.98
N LYS A 47 -16.59 20.88 -0.62
CA LYS A 47 -18.05 20.86 -0.73
C LYS A 47 -18.51 22.05 -1.55
N ILE A 48 -18.48 21.89 -2.87
CA ILE A 48 -18.95 22.90 -3.83
C ILE A 48 -20.45 22.68 -4.05
N PRO A 49 -21.33 23.63 -3.72
CA PRO A 49 -22.75 23.51 -3.99
C PRO A 49 -23.03 23.18 -5.46
N VAL A 50 -23.88 22.18 -5.73
CA VAL A 50 -24.23 21.76 -7.11
C VAL A 50 -24.76 22.93 -7.94
N LYS A 51 -25.46 23.89 -7.31
CA LYS A 51 -25.87 25.12 -7.99
C LYS A 51 -24.69 25.89 -8.60
N ILE A 52 -23.62 26.10 -7.84
CA ILE A 52 -22.41 26.80 -8.31
C ILE A 52 -21.73 25.99 -9.41
N PHE A 53 -21.65 24.67 -9.24
CA PHE A 53 -21.11 23.78 -10.26
C PHE A 53 -21.90 23.85 -11.57
N LEU A 54 -23.24 23.85 -11.52
CA LEU A 54 -24.09 23.92 -12.71
C LEU A 54 -24.05 25.30 -13.38
N ASP A 55 -23.93 26.39 -12.60
CA ASP A 55 -23.84 27.75 -13.13
C ASP A 55 -22.55 27.97 -13.97
N ASP A 56 -21.48 27.20 -13.71
CA ASP A 56 -20.18 27.29 -14.43
C ASP A 56 -19.62 25.90 -14.81
N ILE A 57 -20.48 24.98 -15.23
CA ILE A 57 -20.11 23.57 -15.50
C ILE A 57 -19.00 23.44 -16.55
N THR A 58 -18.97 24.32 -17.54
CA THR A 58 -17.95 24.31 -18.59
C THR A 58 -16.55 24.50 -18.00
N THR A 59 -16.37 25.41 -17.02
CA THR A 59 -15.08 25.63 -16.38
C THR A 59 -14.66 24.43 -15.54
N PHE A 60 -15.59 23.82 -14.81
CA PHE A 60 -15.30 22.61 -14.03
C PHE A 60 -14.88 21.41 -14.89
N LEU A 61 -15.53 21.21 -16.05
CA LEU A 61 -15.29 20.04 -16.88
C LEU A 61 -14.14 20.21 -17.88
N LYS A 62 -13.91 21.43 -18.37
CA LYS A 62 -12.95 21.70 -19.46
C LYS A 62 -11.87 22.73 -19.11
N GLY A 63 -12.07 23.48 -18.03
CA GLY A 63 -11.13 24.48 -17.54
C GLY A 63 -10.30 23.95 -16.38
N SER A 64 -10.00 24.84 -15.44
CA SER A 64 -9.31 24.48 -14.20
C SER A 64 -9.87 25.27 -13.03
N VAL A 65 -9.96 24.64 -11.87
CA VAL A 65 -10.38 25.27 -10.62
C VAL A 65 -9.17 25.48 -9.73
N GLN A 66 -8.98 26.69 -9.23
CA GLN A 66 -7.80 27.01 -8.44
C GLN A 66 -8.00 26.66 -6.95
N THR A 67 -6.96 26.14 -6.32
CA THR A 67 -6.88 25.94 -4.86
C THR A 67 -5.50 26.34 -4.30
N ASP A 68 -5.40 26.38 -2.97
CA ASP A 68 -4.16 26.60 -2.21
C ASP A 68 -3.45 25.26 -1.97
N GLY A 69 -2.37 25.03 -2.71
CA GLY A 69 -1.52 23.85 -2.61
C GLY A 69 -0.51 23.87 -1.48
N SER A 70 -0.37 24.94 -0.70
CA SER A 70 0.61 25.01 0.40
C SER A 70 0.31 24.01 1.53
N SER A 71 -0.93 23.54 1.60
CA SER A 71 -1.40 22.53 2.56
C SER A 71 -1.52 21.12 1.96
N VAL A 72 -1.19 20.97 0.68
CA VAL A 72 -1.13 19.68 -0.03
C VAL A 72 0.32 19.17 0.05
N VAL A 73 0.54 17.86 0.14
CA VAL A 73 1.91 17.31 0.27
C VAL A 73 2.66 17.35 -1.06
N LEU A 74 3.16 18.54 -1.40
CA LEU A 74 3.95 18.88 -2.60
C LEU A 74 5.16 19.78 -2.24
N PRO A 75 5.97 19.44 -1.21
CA PRO A 75 7.03 20.33 -0.74
C PRO A 75 8.09 20.60 -1.83
N GLY A 76 8.58 21.83 -1.92
CA GLY A 76 9.51 22.23 -3.00
C GLY A 76 8.87 22.37 -4.38
N ILE A 77 7.59 21.99 -4.53
CA ILE A 77 6.76 22.26 -5.71
C ILE A 77 5.82 23.42 -5.38
N ALA A 78 4.83 23.19 -4.51
CA ALA A 78 3.90 24.22 -4.04
C ALA A 78 4.38 24.74 -2.68
N THR A 79 4.95 25.94 -2.66
CA THR A 79 5.44 26.60 -1.44
C THR A 79 4.49 27.69 -0.98
N ILE A 80 4.60 28.17 0.26
CA ILE A 80 3.69 29.22 0.80
C ILE A 80 3.68 30.48 -0.09
N ASN A 81 4.82 30.86 -0.66
CA ASN A 81 4.95 32.01 -1.56
C ASN A 81 4.65 31.69 -3.04
N ASN A 82 4.37 30.43 -3.38
CA ASN A 82 3.98 29.96 -4.71
C ASN A 82 3.03 28.76 -4.59
N ALA A 83 1.90 28.99 -3.90
CA ALA A 83 1.04 27.90 -3.45
C ALA A 83 -0.02 27.51 -4.49
N LYS A 84 -0.15 28.26 -5.58
CA LYS A 84 -1.22 28.07 -6.54
C LYS A 84 -1.18 26.66 -7.16
N ILE A 85 -2.33 25.97 -7.09
CA ILE A 85 -2.60 24.72 -7.80
C ILE A 85 -3.88 24.88 -8.61
N ASP A 86 -3.84 24.44 -9.86
CA ASP A 86 -4.99 24.35 -10.76
C ASP A 86 -5.45 22.88 -10.80
N MET A 87 -6.73 22.61 -10.54
CA MET A 87 -7.35 21.30 -10.54
C MET A 87 -8.08 21.09 -11.86
N VAL A 88 -7.71 20.05 -12.62
CA VAL A 88 -8.30 19.73 -13.93
C VAL A 88 -9.02 18.40 -13.85
N ALA A 89 -10.33 18.39 -14.06
CA ALA A 89 -11.16 17.19 -13.97
C ALA A 89 -10.70 16.10 -14.96
N ASP A 90 -10.73 14.84 -14.51
CA ASP A 90 -10.49 13.68 -15.35
C ASP A 90 -11.82 13.06 -15.78
N LEU A 91 -12.14 13.22 -17.06
CA LEU A 91 -13.36 12.71 -17.66
C LEU A 91 -13.22 11.24 -18.10
N ASP A 92 -12.01 10.67 -18.08
CA ASP A 92 -11.69 9.36 -18.69
C ASP A 92 -11.93 8.16 -17.75
N VAL A 93 -12.39 8.40 -16.52
CA VAL A 93 -12.68 7.40 -15.48
C VAL A 93 -14.11 7.50 -14.99
N ASN A 94 -14.58 6.52 -14.22
CA ASN A 94 -15.89 6.63 -13.57
C ASN A 94 -15.84 7.60 -12.38
N TRP A 95 -16.92 8.35 -12.18
CA TRP A 95 -17.10 9.19 -11.00
C TRP A 95 -18.04 8.54 -10.00
N TYR A 96 -17.84 8.86 -8.72
CA TYR A 96 -18.60 8.26 -7.62
C TYR A 96 -19.38 9.31 -6.84
N VAL A 97 -20.55 8.92 -6.34
CA VAL A 97 -21.34 9.74 -5.42
C VAL A 97 -21.15 9.22 -4.01
N ASP A 98 -20.54 10.05 -3.17
CA ASP A 98 -20.36 9.77 -1.74
C ASP A 98 -21.60 10.27 -0.97
N TYR A 99 -22.24 9.39 -0.21
CA TYR A 99 -23.48 9.69 0.50
C TYR A 99 -23.25 9.78 2.01
N ASN A 100 -23.60 10.92 2.60
CA ASN A 100 -23.64 11.10 4.03
C ASN A 100 -24.96 10.53 4.59
N PHE A 101 -24.92 9.31 5.11
CA PHE A 101 -26.09 8.64 5.69
C PHE A 101 -26.56 9.21 7.03
N GLU A 102 -25.80 10.14 7.62
CA GLU A 102 -26.17 10.85 8.85
C GLU A 102 -26.84 12.20 8.57
N ASN A 103 -26.70 12.70 7.35
CA ASN A 103 -27.34 13.93 6.90
C ASN A 103 -28.40 13.59 5.86
N ILE A 104 -29.66 13.59 6.28
CA ILE A 104 -30.80 13.31 5.39
C ILE A 104 -31.34 14.63 4.88
N ASP A 105 -31.43 14.75 3.56
CA ASP A 105 -32.09 15.87 2.92
C ASP A 105 -33.59 15.85 3.22
N GLU A 106 -34.11 16.96 3.76
CA GLU A 106 -35.49 17.06 4.22
C GLU A 106 -36.49 16.99 3.06
N GLU A 107 -36.12 17.49 1.87
CA GLU A 107 -37.02 17.53 0.71
C GLU A 107 -37.17 16.15 0.05
N THR A 108 -36.06 15.45 -0.16
CA THR A 108 -36.06 14.15 -0.85
C THR A 108 -36.21 12.95 0.09
N GLY A 109 -35.94 13.12 1.40
CA GLY A 109 -35.88 12.03 2.36
C GLY A 109 -34.74 11.03 2.09
N LYS A 110 -33.74 11.45 1.32
CA LYS A 110 -32.56 10.67 0.93
C LYS A 110 -31.30 11.22 1.62
N PRO A 111 -30.24 10.40 1.79
CA PRO A 111 -28.96 10.91 2.27
C PRO A 111 -28.38 11.95 1.31
N VAL A 112 -27.76 12.99 1.86
CA VAL A 112 -27.09 14.03 1.05
C VAL A 112 -25.88 13.44 0.34
N GLY A 113 -25.83 13.63 -0.98
CA GLY A 113 -24.77 13.16 -1.87
C GLY A 113 -23.74 14.25 -2.21
N THR A 114 -22.49 13.82 -2.36
CA THR A 114 -21.38 14.60 -2.94
C THR A 114 -20.84 13.86 -4.16
N LEU A 115 -20.95 14.46 -5.35
CA LEU A 115 -20.31 13.92 -6.56
C LEU A 115 -18.79 14.14 -6.47
N ARG A 116 -18.02 13.05 -6.40
CA ARG A 116 -16.55 13.04 -6.39
C ARG A 116 -16.04 12.92 -7.81
N ILE A 117 -15.37 13.97 -8.30
CA ILE A 117 -14.78 14.09 -9.64
C ILE A 117 -13.26 14.00 -9.49
N PRO A 118 -12.62 12.89 -9.87
CA PRO A 118 -11.16 12.80 -9.89
C PRO A 118 -10.55 13.89 -10.76
N CYS A 119 -9.43 14.46 -10.34
CA CYS A 119 -8.74 15.52 -11.07
C CYS A 119 -7.23 15.38 -11.01
N PHE A 120 -6.53 16.16 -11.83
CA PHE A 120 -5.07 16.32 -11.80
C PHE A 120 -4.70 17.64 -11.14
N LEU A 121 -3.63 17.65 -10.35
CA LEU A 121 -3.11 18.88 -9.73
C LEU A 121 -1.99 19.45 -10.59
N ILE A 122 -2.23 20.64 -11.12
CA ILE A 122 -1.34 21.35 -12.02
C ILE A 122 -0.69 22.51 -11.27
N HIS A 123 0.64 22.55 -11.27
CA HIS A 123 1.44 23.65 -10.74
C HIS A 123 2.30 24.23 -11.86
N GLU A 124 2.22 25.54 -12.11
CA GLU A 124 2.98 26.22 -13.17
C GLU A 124 2.85 25.55 -14.54
N GLY A 125 1.63 25.11 -14.87
CA GLY A 125 1.34 24.41 -16.13
C GLY A 125 1.85 22.96 -16.21
N LYS A 126 2.37 22.40 -15.12
CA LYS A 126 2.84 21.01 -15.04
C LYS A 126 2.02 20.22 -14.03
N ALA A 127 1.54 19.05 -14.43
CA ALA A 127 0.93 18.12 -13.48
C ALA A 127 1.97 17.53 -12.53
N VAL A 128 1.67 17.54 -11.23
CA VAL A 128 2.61 17.21 -10.14
C VAL A 128 2.08 16.17 -9.16
N ASP A 129 0.85 15.71 -9.36
CA ASP A 129 0.13 14.78 -8.50
C ASP A 129 0.40 13.31 -8.83
N SER A 130 0.10 12.45 -7.86
CA SER A 130 0.29 11.00 -7.99
C SER A 130 -0.55 10.39 -9.11
N ARG A 131 -1.75 10.92 -9.34
CA ARG A 131 -2.69 10.39 -10.31
C ARG A 131 -2.22 10.65 -11.75
N ASN A 132 -1.77 11.86 -12.04
CA ASN A 132 -1.15 12.15 -13.34
C ASN A 132 0.17 11.36 -13.55
N ILE A 133 0.98 11.15 -12.51
CA ILE A 133 2.19 10.34 -12.61
C ILE A 133 1.86 8.93 -13.12
N LEU A 134 0.84 8.28 -12.57
CA LEU A 134 0.37 6.98 -13.07
C LEU A 134 -0.13 7.05 -14.51
N LYS A 135 -0.95 8.06 -14.85
CA LYS A 135 -1.47 8.25 -16.22
C LYS A 135 -0.33 8.33 -17.23
N LYS A 136 0.66 9.18 -16.98
CA LYS A 136 1.83 9.32 -17.85
C LYS A 136 2.70 8.07 -17.91
N SER A 137 2.88 7.35 -16.79
CA SER A 137 3.59 6.06 -16.79
C SER A 137 2.94 5.03 -17.70
N ILE A 138 1.60 4.92 -17.66
CA ILE A 138 0.87 4.03 -18.55
C ILE A 138 1.01 4.51 -20.00
N GLU A 139 0.78 5.79 -20.30
CA GLU A 139 0.93 6.34 -21.66
C GLU A 139 2.34 6.12 -22.24
N TYR A 140 3.38 6.31 -21.43
CA TYR A 140 4.76 6.04 -21.79
C TYR A 140 5.00 4.56 -22.05
N PHE A 141 4.48 3.67 -21.19
CA PHE A 141 4.52 2.23 -21.41
C PHE A 141 3.88 1.87 -22.76
N LYS A 142 2.65 2.33 -23.01
CA LYS A 142 1.90 2.04 -24.25
C LYS A 142 2.70 2.50 -25.47
N THR A 143 3.11 3.76 -25.49
CA THR A 143 3.81 4.37 -26.62
C THR A 143 5.14 3.66 -26.90
N THR A 144 5.89 3.34 -25.85
CA THR A 144 7.17 2.65 -25.97
C THR A 144 6.97 1.21 -26.46
N LEU A 145 6.01 0.48 -25.89
CA LEU A 145 5.70 -0.88 -26.33
C LEU A 145 5.29 -0.89 -27.81
N PHE A 146 4.39 0.01 -28.23
CA PHE A 146 4.02 0.11 -29.65
C PHE A 146 5.22 0.40 -30.56
N SER A 147 6.13 1.28 -30.15
CA SER A 147 7.36 1.54 -30.90
C SER A 147 8.24 0.30 -31.01
N LEU A 148 8.41 -0.43 -29.91
CA LEU A 148 9.19 -1.67 -29.88
C LEU A 148 8.55 -2.77 -30.74
N LEU A 149 7.23 -2.95 -30.69
CA LEU A 149 6.52 -3.93 -31.51
C LEU A 149 6.62 -3.61 -33.01
N LYS A 150 6.62 -2.33 -33.39
CA LYS A 150 6.88 -1.90 -34.79
C LYS A 150 8.31 -2.21 -35.23
N LYS A 151 9.28 -2.00 -34.34
CA LYS A 151 10.70 -2.25 -34.60
C LYS A 151 11.04 -3.75 -34.63
N TYR A 152 10.36 -4.54 -33.82
CA TYR A 152 10.60 -5.99 -33.64
C TYR A 152 9.30 -6.79 -33.88
N PRO A 153 8.70 -6.76 -35.08
CA PRO A 153 7.38 -7.34 -35.34
C PRO A 153 7.34 -8.87 -35.22
N HIS A 154 8.49 -9.54 -35.31
CA HIS A 154 8.60 -10.99 -35.13
C HIS A 154 8.14 -11.46 -33.73
N THR A 155 8.19 -10.57 -32.73
CA THR A 155 7.74 -10.86 -31.35
C THR A 155 6.24 -11.11 -31.23
N LEU A 156 5.45 -10.70 -32.23
CA LEU A 156 4.01 -10.94 -32.30
C LEU A 156 3.64 -12.26 -32.99
N LYS A 157 4.62 -12.95 -33.61
CA LYS A 157 4.37 -14.16 -34.41
C LYS A 157 3.68 -15.26 -33.61
N ASP A 158 4.10 -15.50 -32.37
CA ASP A 158 3.55 -16.55 -31.52
C ASP A 158 2.14 -16.22 -31.00
N TYR A 159 1.72 -14.96 -31.10
CA TYR A 159 0.36 -14.52 -30.82
C TYR A 159 -0.56 -14.61 -32.05
N GLY A 160 0.01 -14.88 -33.24
CA GLY A 160 -0.74 -14.96 -34.50
C GLY A 160 -1.33 -13.62 -34.95
N ILE A 161 -0.71 -12.50 -34.57
CA ILE A 161 -1.17 -11.15 -34.88
C ILE A 161 -0.05 -10.29 -35.45
N SER A 162 -0.43 -9.18 -36.06
CA SER A 162 0.45 -8.09 -36.48
C SER A 162 0.25 -6.85 -35.61
N VAL A 163 1.15 -5.88 -35.73
CA VAL A 163 1.01 -4.60 -35.02
C VAL A 163 -0.27 -3.86 -35.43
N ASP A 164 -0.70 -4.02 -36.69
CA ASP A 164 -1.89 -3.35 -37.22
C ASP A 164 -3.19 -3.92 -36.66
N ASP A 165 -3.18 -5.10 -36.05
CA ASP A 165 -4.34 -5.70 -35.39
C ASP A 165 -4.61 -5.11 -33.99
N ILE A 166 -3.62 -4.44 -33.40
CA ILE A 166 -3.68 -3.90 -32.05
C ILE A 166 -4.45 -2.58 -32.06
N GLU A 167 -5.47 -2.49 -31.21
CA GLU A 167 -6.26 -1.26 -30.97
C GLU A 167 -5.66 -0.46 -29.80
N ASP A 168 -5.39 -1.13 -28.68
CA ASP A 168 -4.85 -0.50 -27.47
C ASP A 168 -4.03 -1.50 -26.63
N VAL A 169 -3.25 -0.96 -25.71
CA VAL A 169 -2.56 -1.69 -24.64
C VAL A 169 -3.28 -1.35 -23.33
N VAL A 170 -3.84 -2.35 -22.66
CA VAL A 170 -4.65 -2.18 -21.44
C VAL A 170 -3.82 -2.54 -20.22
N ALA A 171 -3.65 -1.58 -19.31
CA ALA A 171 -3.02 -1.76 -18.01
C ALA A 171 -4.10 -2.01 -16.95
N THR A 172 -4.00 -3.13 -16.23
CA THR A 172 -4.99 -3.52 -15.22
C THR A 172 -4.36 -3.67 -13.85
N SER A 173 -5.12 -3.39 -12.80
CA SER A 173 -4.71 -3.66 -11.43
C SER A 173 -5.88 -4.05 -10.53
N ALA A 174 -5.57 -4.75 -9.45
CA ALA A 174 -6.46 -5.06 -8.33
C ALA A 174 -5.68 -4.98 -7.02
N THR A 175 -6.40 -4.89 -5.90
CA THR A 175 -5.80 -4.93 -4.57
C THR A 175 -6.59 -5.85 -3.65
N GLU A 176 -5.88 -6.56 -2.78
CA GLU A 176 -6.44 -7.30 -1.64
C GLU A 176 -6.25 -6.42 -0.40
N LEU A 177 -7.31 -6.02 0.31
CA LEU A 177 -7.20 -5.02 1.37
C LEU A 177 -7.41 -5.63 2.74
N GLU A 178 -6.33 -5.74 3.51
CA GLU A 178 -6.40 -6.17 4.91
C GLU A 178 -6.56 -4.98 5.87
N PHE A 179 -7.21 -5.23 7.00
CA PHE A 179 -7.37 -4.26 8.07
C PHE A 179 -7.70 -4.92 9.41
N TRP A 180 -7.47 -4.19 10.49
CA TRP A 180 -7.91 -4.59 11.83
C TRP A 180 -9.16 -3.84 12.23
N VAL A 181 -10.08 -4.55 12.88
CA VAL A 181 -11.26 -4.00 13.51
C VAL A 181 -11.22 -4.24 15.01
N LYS A 182 -11.64 -3.24 15.79
CA LYS A 182 -11.75 -3.34 17.23
C LYS A 182 -12.98 -2.67 17.81
N THR A 183 -13.31 -3.03 19.05
CA THR A 183 -14.24 -2.23 19.87
C THR A 183 -13.55 -0.90 20.24
N PRO A 184 -14.24 0.26 20.13
CA PRO A 184 -13.63 1.55 20.46
C PRO A 184 -13.04 1.59 21.87
N ASN A 185 -11.90 2.27 22.02
CA ASN A 185 -11.11 2.38 23.26
C ASN A 185 -10.47 1.10 23.79
N ASP A 186 -10.64 -0.06 23.14
CA ASP A 186 -9.86 -1.24 23.48
C ASP A 186 -8.39 -1.05 23.07
N ILE A 187 -7.51 -1.31 24.03
CA ILE A 187 -6.05 -1.35 23.88
C ILE A 187 -5.66 -2.81 24.09
N ALA A 188 -4.88 -3.37 23.16
CA ALA A 188 -4.32 -4.70 23.35
C ALA A 188 -3.18 -4.61 24.38
N GLU A 189 -3.42 -5.05 25.61
CA GLU A 189 -2.35 -5.20 26.60
C GLU A 189 -1.56 -6.49 26.32
N MET A 190 -0.47 -6.72 27.06
CA MET A 190 0.43 -7.87 26.81
C MET A 190 -0.29 -9.23 26.92
N GLU A 191 -1.27 -9.36 27.80
CA GLU A 191 -2.07 -10.57 27.97
C GLU A 191 -2.96 -10.82 26.73
N GLU A 192 -3.58 -9.77 26.18
CA GLU A 192 -4.29 -9.86 24.89
C GLU A 192 -3.35 -10.17 23.74
N ILE A 193 -2.15 -9.59 23.71
CA ILE A 193 -1.14 -9.88 22.68
C ILE A 193 -0.74 -11.36 22.74
N GLU A 194 -0.49 -11.93 23.91
CA GLU A 194 -0.25 -13.37 24.05
C GLU A 194 -1.42 -14.21 23.56
N ALA A 195 -2.65 -13.82 23.89
CA ALA A 195 -3.85 -14.52 23.42
C ALA A 195 -3.98 -14.45 21.90
N LEU A 196 -3.70 -13.29 21.29
CA LEU A 196 -3.67 -13.10 19.84
C LEU A 196 -2.58 -13.95 19.18
N SER A 197 -1.35 -13.88 19.69
CA SER A 197 -0.22 -14.67 19.19
C SER A 197 -0.48 -16.18 19.31
N THR A 198 -1.08 -16.62 20.42
CA THR A 198 -1.47 -18.03 20.62
C THR A 198 -2.54 -18.44 19.62
N SER A 199 -3.60 -17.65 19.46
CA SER A 199 -4.69 -17.90 18.51
C SER A 199 -4.17 -17.98 17.07
N GLN A 200 -3.21 -17.13 16.70
CA GLN A 200 -2.57 -17.14 15.38
C GLN A 200 -1.70 -18.41 15.20
N ALA A 201 -0.86 -18.75 16.18
CA ALA A 201 -0.02 -19.95 16.13
C ALA A 201 -0.84 -21.25 16.07
N LEU A 202 -2.01 -21.28 16.71
CA LEU A 202 -2.98 -22.37 16.65
C LEU A 202 -3.91 -22.31 15.43
N GLN A 203 -3.74 -21.31 14.55
CA GLN A 203 -4.53 -21.12 13.32
C GLN A 203 -6.05 -21.05 13.54
N GLU A 204 -6.49 -20.39 14.62
CA GLU A 204 -7.90 -20.44 15.05
C GLU A 204 -8.85 -19.46 14.36
N GLN A 205 -8.33 -18.50 13.59
CA GLN A 205 -9.10 -17.36 13.06
C GLN A 205 -9.33 -17.38 11.55
N TYR A 206 -8.34 -17.82 10.78
CA TYR A 206 -8.41 -17.81 9.32
C TYR A 206 -9.64 -18.58 8.83
N TRP A 207 -10.47 -17.97 7.97
CA TRP A 207 -11.76 -18.50 7.51
C TRP A 207 -12.83 -18.77 8.57
N LYS A 208 -12.60 -18.41 9.84
CA LYS A 208 -13.62 -18.55 10.88
C LYS A 208 -14.80 -17.63 10.58
N ARG A 209 -16.01 -18.13 10.81
CA ARG A 209 -17.23 -17.34 10.62
C ARG A 209 -17.22 -16.07 11.49
N THR A 210 -17.36 -14.90 10.86
CA THR A 210 -17.57 -13.62 11.54
C THR A 210 -18.90 -13.61 12.31
N LYS A 211 -19.00 -12.83 13.38
CA LYS A 211 -20.21 -12.75 14.23
C LYS A 211 -20.58 -11.31 14.56
N GLY A 212 -21.83 -11.10 14.95
CA GLY A 212 -22.31 -9.82 15.48
C GLY A 212 -22.10 -8.64 14.53
N ALA A 213 -21.62 -7.53 15.10
CA ALA A 213 -21.38 -6.29 14.37
C ALA A 213 -20.35 -6.48 13.24
N VAL A 214 -19.26 -7.23 13.48
CA VAL A 214 -18.23 -7.48 12.45
C VAL A 214 -18.84 -8.15 11.20
N ARG A 215 -19.65 -9.18 11.41
CA ARG A 215 -20.33 -9.87 10.30
C ARG A 215 -21.23 -8.92 9.52
N THR A 216 -22.04 -8.15 10.25
CA THR A 216 -22.99 -7.20 9.66
C THR A 216 -22.26 -6.13 8.85
N SER A 217 -21.18 -5.57 9.39
CA SER A 217 -20.34 -4.59 8.70
C SER A 217 -19.72 -5.15 7.43
N LEU A 218 -19.16 -6.36 7.49
CA LEU A 218 -18.55 -7.00 6.32
C LEU A 218 -19.58 -7.24 5.21
N GLU A 219 -20.75 -7.80 5.54
CA GLU A 219 -21.85 -8.00 4.59
C GLU A 219 -22.31 -6.66 3.97
N GLN A 220 -22.45 -5.61 4.78
CA GLN A 220 -22.83 -4.27 4.31
C GLN A 220 -21.77 -3.64 3.40
N CYS A 221 -20.47 -3.78 3.72
CA CYS A 221 -19.38 -3.30 2.86
C CYS A 221 -19.51 -3.90 1.47
N LEU A 222 -19.59 -5.25 1.36
CA LEU A 222 -19.72 -5.93 0.08
C LEU A 222 -20.98 -5.47 -0.68
N MET A 223 -22.12 -5.33 0.03
CA MET A 223 -23.35 -4.83 -0.59
C MET A 223 -23.20 -3.40 -1.14
N PHE A 224 -22.49 -2.51 -0.45
CA PHE A 224 -22.23 -1.15 -0.95
C PHE A 224 -21.21 -1.15 -2.09
N MET A 225 -20.13 -1.92 -2.00
CA MET A 225 -19.17 -2.07 -3.09
C MET A 225 -19.85 -2.50 -4.39
N ASN A 226 -20.80 -3.45 -4.31
CA ASN A 226 -21.58 -3.87 -5.46
C ASN A 226 -22.43 -2.72 -6.05
N LYS A 227 -22.96 -1.79 -5.22
CA LYS A 227 -23.70 -0.62 -5.70
C LYS A 227 -22.82 0.40 -6.41
N TYR A 228 -21.57 0.54 -5.98
CA TYR A 228 -20.55 1.35 -6.65
C TYR A 228 -20.00 0.68 -7.94
N GLY A 229 -20.43 -0.55 -8.25
CA GLY A 229 -19.98 -1.29 -9.43
C GLY A 229 -18.55 -1.82 -9.29
N LEU A 230 -18.10 -2.10 -8.06
CA LEU A 230 -16.76 -2.60 -7.79
C LEU A 230 -16.63 -4.12 -7.95
N ASP A 231 -17.74 -4.84 -8.13
CA ASP A 231 -17.78 -6.31 -8.22
C ASP A 231 -16.97 -6.99 -7.09
N PRO A 232 -17.40 -6.88 -5.81
CA PRO A 232 -16.70 -7.51 -4.70
C PRO A 232 -16.67 -9.03 -4.88
N GLU A 233 -15.50 -9.63 -4.68
CA GLU A 233 -15.28 -11.06 -4.87
C GLU A 233 -15.40 -11.82 -3.54
N MET A 234 -14.85 -11.25 -2.47
CA MET A 234 -14.77 -11.92 -1.18
C MET A 234 -14.60 -10.94 -0.01
N GLY A 235 -15.03 -11.35 1.18
CA GLY A 235 -14.59 -10.76 2.44
C GLY A 235 -14.51 -11.83 3.51
N HIS A 236 -13.40 -11.88 4.25
CA HIS A 236 -13.15 -12.94 5.24
C HIS A 236 -12.33 -12.48 6.43
N LYS A 237 -12.20 -13.37 7.41
CA LYS A 237 -11.24 -13.24 8.49
C LYS A 237 -9.85 -13.60 8.01
N GLU A 238 -8.91 -12.79 8.47
CA GLU A 238 -7.49 -13.04 8.36
C GLU A 238 -6.95 -13.85 9.55
N VAL A 239 -5.64 -14.09 9.53
CA VAL A 239 -4.95 -14.90 10.54
C VAL A 239 -4.96 -14.27 11.94
N GLY A 240 -5.06 -12.94 12.04
CA GLY A 240 -5.08 -12.19 13.29
C GLY A 240 -6.46 -12.12 13.95
N GLY A 241 -6.52 -12.32 15.26
CA GLY A 241 -7.69 -12.00 16.07
C GLY A 241 -7.89 -12.91 17.28
N VAL A 242 -8.80 -12.52 18.17
CA VAL A 242 -9.23 -13.32 19.32
C VAL A 242 -10.74 -13.50 19.32
N LYS A 243 -11.22 -14.48 20.09
CA LYS A 243 -12.65 -14.68 20.27
C LYS A 243 -13.25 -13.48 21.01
N GLY A 244 -14.19 -12.79 20.37
CA GLY A 244 -14.86 -11.67 21.01
C GLY A 244 -15.58 -12.07 22.31
N LYS A 245 -15.49 -11.20 23.33
CA LYS A 245 -16.20 -11.37 24.62
C LYS A 245 -17.60 -10.78 24.52
N ILE A 246 -18.53 -11.34 25.28
CA ILE A 246 -19.94 -10.93 25.31
C ILE A 246 -20.22 -10.27 26.66
N ASP A 247 -20.91 -9.13 26.65
CA ASP A 247 -21.37 -8.45 27.85
C ASP A 247 -22.68 -9.04 28.41
N GLU A 248 -23.13 -8.49 29.54
CA GLU A 248 -24.39 -8.90 30.19
C GLU A 248 -25.64 -8.69 29.30
N SER A 249 -25.54 -7.85 28.26
CA SER A 249 -26.62 -7.60 27.30
C SER A 249 -26.62 -8.58 26.12
N GLY A 250 -25.65 -9.52 26.07
CA GLY A 250 -25.50 -10.46 24.96
C GLY A 250 -24.81 -9.86 23.74
N LYS A 251 -24.25 -8.65 23.83
CA LYS A 251 -23.52 -7.97 22.76
C LYS A 251 -22.02 -8.20 22.89
N PHE A 252 -21.32 -8.21 21.76
CA PHE A 252 -19.87 -8.25 21.77
C PHE A 252 -19.30 -6.91 22.26
N ASN A 253 -18.49 -6.93 23.31
CA ASN A 253 -17.90 -5.73 23.93
C ASN A 253 -16.36 -5.71 23.91
N HIS A 254 -15.73 -6.72 23.31
CA HIS A 254 -14.29 -6.80 23.16
C HIS A 254 -13.96 -7.52 21.85
N ILE A 255 -13.86 -6.75 20.76
CA ILE A 255 -13.56 -7.24 19.42
C ILE A 255 -12.13 -6.84 19.08
N MET A 256 -11.36 -7.76 18.53
CA MET A 256 -10.04 -7.53 17.95
C MET A 256 -9.83 -8.58 16.87
N GLU A 257 -10.11 -8.23 15.62
CA GLU A 257 -10.11 -9.17 14.49
C GLU A 257 -9.42 -8.53 13.30
N GLN A 258 -8.63 -9.32 12.56
CA GLN A 258 -8.11 -8.94 11.26
C GLN A 258 -9.06 -9.46 10.17
N LEU A 259 -9.30 -8.65 9.15
CA LEU A 259 -10.19 -8.94 8.05
C LEU A 259 -9.53 -8.56 6.72
N GLU A 260 -9.99 -9.18 5.65
CA GLU A 260 -9.62 -8.88 4.27
C GLU A 260 -10.88 -8.72 3.41
N ILE A 261 -10.82 -7.82 2.44
CA ILE A 261 -11.85 -7.63 1.41
C ILE A 261 -11.17 -7.55 0.04
N ASP A 262 -11.71 -8.32 -0.90
CA ASP A 262 -11.24 -8.40 -2.29
C ASP A 262 -12.33 -8.01 -3.26
N TRP A 263 -11.90 -7.41 -4.36
CA TRP A 263 -12.79 -7.03 -5.44
C TRP A 263 -12.08 -7.13 -6.79
N LYS A 264 -12.91 -7.17 -7.83
CA LYS A 264 -12.44 -7.38 -9.19
C LYS A 264 -11.50 -6.26 -9.64
N TYR A 265 -10.54 -6.66 -10.47
CA TYR A 265 -9.62 -5.73 -11.13
C TYR A 265 -10.34 -4.70 -12.00
N SER A 266 -9.67 -3.57 -12.24
CA SER A 266 -10.09 -2.54 -13.19
C SER A 266 -8.92 -2.05 -14.03
N ASP A 267 -9.16 -1.07 -14.91
CA ASP A 267 -8.09 -0.28 -15.51
C ASP A 267 -7.26 0.36 -14.39
N ALA A 268 -5.94 0.43 -14.54
CA ALA A 268 -5.03 0.70 -13.43
C ALA A 268 -5.28 2.03 -12.68
N ILE A 269 -5.67 3.11 -13.37
CA ILE A 269 -6.04 4.37 -12.71
C ILE A 269 -7.34 4.20 -11.91
N GLN A 270 -8.36 3.60 -12.51
CA GLN A 270 -9.63 3.32 -11.84
C GLN A 270 -9.43 2.40 -10.63
N ALA A 271 -8.55 1.40 -10.73
CA ALA A 271 -8.22 0.50 -9.63
C ALA A 271 -7.64 1.28 -8.42
N ALA A 272 -6.78 2.26 -8.67
CA ALA A 272 -6.25 3.12 -7.61
C ALA A 272 -7.32 4.08 -7.03
N ASP A 273 -8.21 4.61 -7.87
CA ASP A 273 -9.37 5.41 -7.41
C ASP A 273 -10.32 4.53 -6.54
N ASN A 274 -10.51 3.27 -6.91
CA ASN A 274 -11.35 2.30 -6.19
C ASN A 274 -10.78 1.95 -4.81
N ASP A 275 -9.45 1.77 -4.68
CA ASP A 275 -8.78 1.49 -3.41
C ASP A 275 -9.05 2.59 -2.36
N LEU A 276 -9.01 3.87 -2.76
CA LEU A 276 -9.38 4.98 -1.88
C LEU A 276 -10.85 4.92 -1.45
N LEU A 277 -11.75 4.69 -2.42
CA LEU A 277 -13.19 4.56 -2.14
C LEU A 277 -13.48 3.42 -1.17
N VAL A 278 -12.90 2.24 -1.39
CA VAL A 278 -13.13 1.06 -0.54
C VAL A 278 -12.63 1.31 0.88
N ARG A 279 -11.46 1.92 1.06
CA ARG A 279 -10.95 2.26 2.40
C ARG A 279 -11.90 3.18 3.16
N THR A 280 -12.45 4.20 2.50
CA THR A 280 -13.44 5.11 3.11
C THR A 280 -14.74 4.38 3.42
N LEU A 281 -15.24 3.57 2.47
CA LEU A 281 -16.45 2.78 2.65
C LEU A 281 -16.34 1.85 3.88
N VAL A 282 -15.23 1.12 4.00
CA VAL A 282 -14.99 0.21 5.12
C VAL A 282 -15.01 0.97 6.45
N LYS A 283 -14.29 2.10 6.55
CA LYS A 283 -14.32 2.93 7.78
C LYS A 283 -15.73 3.35 8.15
N GLU A 284 -16.48 3.90 7.20
CA GLU A 284 -17.80 4.44 7.47
C GLU A 284 -18.82 3.36 7.82
N VAL A 285 -18.80 2.23 7.13
CA VAL A 285 -19.70 1.10 7.44
C VAL A 285 -19.39 0.53 8.82
N PHE A 286 -18.13 0.28 9.14
CA PHE A 286 -17.76 -0.26 10.45
C PHE A 286 -18.05 0.73 11.60
N ARG A 287 -17.75 2.03 11.39
CA ARG A 287 -18.05 3.10 12.35
C ARG A 287 -19.54 3.17 12.67
N ARG A 288 -20.41 3.11 11.63
CA ARG A 288 -21.87 3.10 11.81
C ARG A 288 -22.40 1.88 12.56
N ASN A 289 -21.64 0.79 12.58
CA ASN A 289 -21.93 -0.41 13.36
C ASN A 289 -21.22 -0.42 14.73
N GLY A 290 -20.63 0.71 15.16
CA GLY A 290 -20.01 0.87 16.47
C GLY A 290 -18.61 0.27 16.60
N LEU A 291 -17.91 0.06 15.49
CA LEU A 291 -16.57 -0.53 15.45
C LEU A 291 -15.55 0.49 14.93
N ASP A 292 -14.32 0.37 15.41
CA ASP A 292 -13.19 1.17 14.95
C ASP A 292 -12.31 0.34 14.00
N VAL A 293 -11.91 0.92 12.86
CA VAL A 293 -11.07 0.26 11.84
C VAL A 293 -9.74 0.97 11.76
N THR A 294 -8.66 0.19 11.82
CA THR A 294 -7.31 0.67 11.55
C THR A 294 -6.71 0.00 10.31
N PHE A 295 -6.17 0.84 9.44
CA PHE A 295 -5.39 0.47 8.25
C PHE A 295 -3.89 0.59 8.49
N GLN A 296 -3.46 0.64 9.75
CA GLN A 296 -2.05 0.54 10.09
C GLN A 296 -1.49 -0.79 9.55
N ALA A 297 -0.27 -0.75 9.05
CA ALA A 297 0.45 -1.91 8.53
C ALA A 297 0.84 -2.86 9.67
N LYS A 298 1.14 -2.34 10.87
CA LYS A 298 1.47 -3.13 12.07
C LYS A 298 0.81 -2.49 13.31
N PRO A 299 -0.53 -2.59 13.45
CA PRO A 299 -1.24 -1.98 14.57
C PRO A 299 -0.92 -2.64 15.92
N ILE A 300 -0.57 -3.93 15.91
CA ILE A 300 -0.27 -4.73 17.09
C ILE A 300 1.07 -5.44 16.86
N GLU A 301 2.02 -5.22 17.77
CA GLU A 301 3.32 -5.90 17.75
C GLU A 301 3.16 -7.39 18.10
N GLY A 302 3.99 -8.25 17.50
CA GLY A 302 3.98 -9.70 17.79
C GLY A 302 2.91 -10.54 17.09
N VAL A 303 2.01 -9.94 16.33
CA VAL A 303 0.93 -10.62 15.56
C VAL A 303 0.94 -10.18 14.10
N ALA A 304 0.16 -10.81 13.22
CA ALA A 304 0.09 -10.43 11.81
C ALA A 304 -0.27 -8.93 11.61
N GLY A 305 0.37 -8.31 10.62
CA GLY A 305 0.10 -6.93 10.22
C GLY A 305 -0.81 -6.88 9.00
N SER A 306 -1.34 -5.71 8.66
CA SER A 306 -2.25 -5.53 7.51
C SER A 306 -1.47 -5.33 6.21
N GLY A 307 -1.65 -6.23 5.25
CA GLY A 307 -1.22 -6.10 3.87
C GLY A 307 -2.16 -5.31 2.96
N LYS A 308 -1.64 -4.92 1.80
CA LYS A 308 -2.43 -4.57 0.63
C LYS A 308 -1.76 -5.17 -0.60
N HIS A 309 -1.97 -6.45 -0.90
CA HIS A 309 -1.31 -7.02 -2.08
C HIS A 309 -1.81 -6.32 -3.34
N THR A 310 -0.89 -5.91 -4.20
CA THR A 310 -1.23 -5.19 -5.44
C THR A 310 -0.97 -6.09 -6.63
N HIS A 311 -2.02 -6.41 -7.36
CA HIS A 311 -1.96 -7.19 -8.59
C HIS A 311 -1.78 -6.27 -9.80
N ILE A 312 -0.92 -6.68 -10.74
CA ILE A 312 -0.65 -5.96 -11.99
C ILE A 312 -0.77 -6.87 -13.20
N GLY A 313 -1.48 -6.39 -14.21
CA GLY A 313 -1.65 -7.01 -15.51
C GLY A 313 -1.37 -6.05 -16.67
N MET A 314 -1.01 -6.62 -17.81
CA MET A 314 -0.95 -5.93 -19.10
C MET A 314 -1.55 -6.82 -20.19
N ALA A 315 -2.38 -6.24 -21.05
CA ALA A 315 -2.99 -6.94 -22.17
C ALA A 315 -3.01 -6.09 -23.44
N LEU A 316 -3.03 -6.73 -24.61
CA LEU A 316 -3.39 -6.10 -25.87
C LEU A 316 -4.90 -6.21 -26.06
N LYS A 317 -5.54 -5.11 -26.45
CA LYS A 317 -6.89 -5.10 -27.02
C LYS A 317 -6.75 -5.04 -28.53
N LEU A 318 -7.32 -6.00 -29.24
CA LEU A 318 -7.30 -6.04 -30.70
C LEU A 318 -8.53 -5.36 -31.28
N LYS A 319 -8.43 -4.90 -32.53
CA LYS A 319 -9.53 -4.26 -33.28
C LYS A 319 -10.77 -5.14 -33.46
N ASN A 320 -10.59 -6.47 -33.37
CA ASN A 320 -11.69 -7.44 -33.40
C ASN A 320 -12.35 -7.67 -32.02
N GLY A 321 -11.93 -6.93 -30.99
CA GLY A 321 -12.43 -7.03 -29.62
C GLY A 321 -11.74 -8.10 -28.76
N LYS A 322 -10.89 -8.97 -29.32
CA LYS A 322 -10.15 -9.99 -28.55
C LYS A 322 -9.12 -9.33 -27.65
N ARG A 323 -8.97 -9.85 -26.43
CA ARG A 323 -7.89 -9.50 -25.50
C ARG A 323 -6.81 -10.58 -25.50
N ILE A 324 -5.55 -10.16 -25.46
CA ILE A 324 -4.38 -11.03 -25.31
C ILE A 324 -3.62 -10.56 -24.08
N ASN A 325 -3.53 -11.40 -23.05
CA ASN A 325 -2.71 -11.10 -21.87
C ASN A 325 -1.23 -11.25 -22.25
N LEU A 326 -0.46 -10.17 -22.04
CA LEU A 326 0.95 -10.13 -22.47
C LEU A 326 1.86 -11.01 -21.64
N PHE A 327 1.51 -11.37 -20.41
CA PHE A 327 2.37 -12.18 -19.55
C PHE A 327 2.19 -13.67 -19.76
N THR A 328 1.06 -14.06 -20.35
CA THR A 328 0.73 -15.47 -20.55
C THR A 328 1.63 -16.10 -21.59
N ALA A 329 2.24 -17.24 -21.26
CA ALA A 329 3.07 -17.98 -22.19
C ALA A 329 2.28 -18.38 -23.46
N THR A 330 2.90 -18.23 -24.61
CA THR A 330 2.36 -18.63 -25.93
C THR A 330 2.67 -20.09 -26.27
N LYS A 331 3.60 -20.70 -25.53
CA LYS A 331 4.08 -22.09 -25.63
C LYS A 331 4.25 -22.69 -24.25
N LYS A 332 4.71 -23.95 -24.16
CA LYS A 332 4.97 -24.63 -22.88
C LYS A 332 6.10 -23.94 -22.11
N HIS A 333 5.74 -22.94 -21.32
CA HIS A 333 6.65 -22.11 -20.54
C HIS A 333 5.90 -21.41 -19.39
N TYR A 334 6.60 -20.85 -18.39
CA TYR A 334 5.90 -20.21 -17.24
C TYR A 334 5.26 -18.87 -17.61
N LEU A 335 5.97 -18.07 -18.41
CA LEU A 335 5.61 -16.73 -18.87
C LEU A 335 5.98 -16.58 -20.35
N SER A 336 5.40 -15.58 -21.01
CA SER A 336 5.90 -15.09 -22.30
C SER A 336 7.20 -14.29 -22.13
N VAL A 337 7.84 -13.92 -23.25
CA VAL A 337 8.96 -12.95 -23.26
C VAL A 337 8.60 -11.66 -22.49
N PHE A 338 7.43 -11.07 -22.76
CA PHE A 338 7.00 -9.84 -22.07
C PHE A 338 6.77 -10.07 -20.57
N GLY A 339 6.28 -11.25 -20.20
CA GLY A 339 6.07 -11.65 -18.81
C GLY A 339 7.39 -11.71 -18.03
N TYR A 340 8.37 -12.49 -18.50
CA TYR A 340 9.68 -12.53 -17.83
C TYR A 340 10.34 -11.17 -17.75
N ALA A 341 10.36 -10.46 -18.87
CA ALA A 341 10.98 -9.16 -18.98
C ALA A 341 10.36 -8.17 -17.98
N SER A 342 9.04 -8.16 -17.87
CA SER A 342 8.31 -7.33 -16.90
C SER A 342 8.69 -7.67 -15.46
N LEU A 343 8.70 -8.96 -15.11
CA LEU A 343 9.03 -9.45 -13.77
C LEU A 343 10.49 -9.12 -13.37
N MET A 344 11.43 -9.37 -14.29
CA MET A 344 12.85 -9.03 -14.11
C MET A 344 13.04 -7.52 -13.94
N GLY A 345 12.31 -6.71 -14.70
CA GLY A 345 12.34 -5.26 -14.59
C GLY A 345 11.94 -4.74 -13.21
N ILE A 346 10.85 -5.28 -12.65
CA ILE A 346 10.42 -4.94 -11.28
C ILE A 346 11.46 -5.38 -10.24
N LEU A 347 11.90 -6.64 -10.32
CA LEU A 347 12.86 -7.23 -9.37
C LEU A 347 14.19 -6.45 -9.35
N LYS A 348 14.77 -6.18 -10.52
CA LYS A 348 16.02 -5.43 -10.65
C LYS A 348 15.93 -4.05 -10.03
N ASN A 349 14.79 -3.39 -10.14
CA ASN A 349 14.63 -1.99 -9.73
C ASN A 349 13.96 -1.83 -8.37
N TYR A 350 13.73 -2.91 -7.62
CA TYR A 350 12.87 -2.84 -6.44
C TYR A 350 13.43 -1.94 -5.33
N GLU A 351 14.74 -1.76 -5.20
CA GLU A 351 15.31 -0.85 -4.19
C GLU A 351 14.84 0.60 -4.39
N VAL A 352 14.64 1.05 -5.62
CA VAL A 352 14.10 2.40 -5.91
C VAL A 352 12.57 2.41 -6.05
N ILE A 353 11.92 1.25 -6.15
CA ILE A 353 10.46 1.13 -6.05
C ILE A 353 10.01 1.18 -4.58
N ASN A 354 10.72 0.49 -3.68
CA ASN A 354 10.34 0.30 -2.29
C ASN A 354 10.07 1.60 -1.51
N PRO A 355 10.77 2.72 -1.75
CA PRO A 355 10.43 3.98 -1.10
C PRO A 355 9.01 4.48 -1.40
N PHE A 356 8.43 4.11 -2.54
CA PHE A 356 7.03 4.39 -2.91
C PHE A 356 6.03 3.36 -2.37
N VAL A 357 6.52 2.18 -1.98
CA VAL A 357 5.70 1.09 -1.43
C VAL A 357 5.62 1.19 0.10
N SER A 358 6.77 1.42 0.76
CA SER A 358 6.95 1.31 2.21
C SER A 358 7.58 2.58 2.79
N ALA A 359 6.78 3.64 2.90
CA ALA A 359 7.26 4.98 3.26
C ALA A 359 7.04 5.35 4.75
N THR A 360 6.68 4.40 5.61
CA THR A 360 6.32 4.66 7.02
C THR A 360 7.01 3.71 7.99
N ASN A 361 7.19 4.16 9.24
CA ASN A 361 7.75 3.32 10.30
C ASN A 361 6.96 2.02 10.46
N ASP A 362 5.64 2.12 10.42
CA ASP A 362 4.71 1.02 10.57
C ASP A 362 4.82 -0.01 9.42
N SER A 363 4.94 0.48 8.18
CA SER A 363 5.15 -0.40 7.02
C SER A 363 6.44 -1.23 7.10
N LEU A 364 7.53 -0.65 7.64
CA LEU A 364 8.79 -1.37 7.81
C LEU A 364 8.77 -2.29 9.03
N ARG A 365 7.95 -2.00 10.04
CA ARG A 365 7.70 -2.93 11.15
C ARG A 365 6.87 -4.14 10.72
N ARG A 366 5.98 -3.99 9.73
CA ARG A 366 5.31 -5.11 9.06
C ARG A 366 6.32 -5.97 8.27
N LEU A 367 7.19 -5.34 7.48
CA LEU A 367 8.20 -6.01 6.65
C LEU A 367 9.42 -6.48 7.47
N LYS A 368 9.22 -7.46 8.36
CA LYS A 368 10.28 -8.08 9.17
C LYS A 368 10.30 -9.60 9.01
N PRO A 369 11.47 -10.26 9.15
CA PRO A 369 11.54 -11.72 9.22
C PRO A 369 10.60 -12.31 10.29
N GLY A 370 9.98 -13.45 9.99
CA GLY A 370 9.18 -14.23 10.95
C GLY A 370 7.67 -14.00 10.91
N PHE A 371 7.17 -13.13 10.04
CA PHE A 371 5.75 -12.99 9.70
C PHE A 371 5.59 -13.12 8.17
N GLU A 372 4.37 -13.33 7.69
CA GLU A 372 4.02 -13.59 6.26
C GLU A 372 4.41 -12.47 5.27
N ALA A 373 5.07 -11.40 5.73
CA ALA A 373 5.41 -10.22 4.97
C ALA A 373 6.77 -10.38 4.25
N PRO A 374 6.81 -10.31 2.90
CA PRO A 374 8.02 -10.63 2.16
C PRO A 374 8.99 -9.45 2.12
N ILE A 375 10.25 -9.74 2.47
CA ILE A 375 11.34 -8.74 2.55
C ILE A 375 12.45 -8.96 1.51
N CYS A 376 12.51 -10.16 0.92
CA CYS A 376 13.55 -10.56 -0.02
C CYS A 376 13.11 -10.23 -1.45
N ILE A 377 13.99 -9.62 -2.25
CA ILE A 377 13.71 -9.27 -3.65
C ILE A 377 13.83 -10.54 -4.51
N VAL A 378 12.78 -11.36 -4.45
CA VAL A 378 12.73 -12.69 -5.07
C VAL A 378 11.33 -12.99 -5.57
N THR A 379 11.23 -13.84 -6.59
CA THR A 379 9.98 -14.38 -7.14
C THR A 379 9.98 -15.91 -7.09
N SER A 380 8.83 -16.50 -7.39
CA SER A 380 8.64 -17.94 -7.59
C SER A 380 7.76 -18.14 -8.81
N LEU A 381 8.19 -19.03 -9.72
CA LEU A 381 7.46 -19.34 -10.94
C LEU A 381 6.65 -20.64 -10.83
N GLY A 382 7.00 -21.48 -9.86
CA GLY A 382 6.49 -22.83 -9.65
C GLY A 382 7.57 -23.87 -9.94
N HIS A 383 7.44 -25.06 -9.33
CA HIS A 383 8.37 -26.17 -9.56
C HIS A 383 8.30 -26.74 -10.98
N ALA A 384 7.13 -26.62 -11.63
CA ALA A 384 6.91 -27.05 -13.01
C ALA A 384 6.01 -26.06 -13.77
N VAL A 385 6.12 -26.05 -15.11
CA VAL A 385 5.31 -25.19 -15.98
C VAL A 385 3.81 -25.48 -15.84
N GLU A 386 3.42 -26.70 -15.49
CA GLU A 386 2.03 -27.11 -15.29
C GLU A 386 1.52 -26.85 -13.86
N GLU A 387 2.39 -26.37 -12.97
CA GLU A 387 2.07 -26.19 -11.55
C GLU A 387 2.26 -24.71 -11.17
N PRO A 388 1.17 -23.93 -11.07
CA PRO A 388 1.25 -22.56 -10.60
C PRO A 388 1.92 -22.49 -9.23
N SER A 389 2.81 -21.50 -9.04
CA SER A 389 3.41 -21.29 -7.73
C SER A 389 2.34 -21.02 -6.68
N ARG A 390 2.56 -21.56 -5.49
CA ARG A 390 1.84 -21.24 -4.26
C ARG A 390 2.78 -20.66 -3.19
N ASN A 391 4.03 -20.35 -3.55
CA ASN A 391 5.00 -19.79 -2.62
C ASN A 391 4.63 -18.34 -2.29
N ARG A 392 4.18 -18.12 -1.06
CA ARG A 392 3.74 -16.81 -0.54
C ARG A 392 4.86 -16.04 0.18
N THR A 393 6.07 -16.60 0.24
CA THR A 393 7.23 -16.00 0.93
C THR A 393 8.06 -15.06 0.08
N VAL A 394 7.75 -14.98 -1.21
CA VAL A 394 8.45 -14.15 -2.19
C VAL A 394 7.85 -12.74 -2.25
N LEU A 395 8.63 -11.75 -2.71
CA LEU A 395 8.16 -10.36 -2.81
C LEU A 395 7.10 -10.16 -3.89
N ILE A 396 7.32 -10.78 -5.04
CA ILE A 396 6.43 -10.69 -6.19
C ILE A 396 6.10 -12.09 -6.69
N GLY A 397 4.81 -12.46 -6.60
CA GLY A 397 4.31 -13.77 -7.01
C GLY A 397 3.86 -13.77 -8.47
N LEU A 398 4.08 -14.88 -9.17
CA LEU A 398 3.41 -15.18 -10.44
C LEU A 398 2.07 -15.86 -10.17
N VAL A 399 0.97 -15.13 -10.37
CA VAL A 399 -0.38 -15.68 -10.27
C VAL A 399 -0.85 -16.08 -11.66
N ARG A 400 -1.17 -17.35 -11.86
CA ARG A 400 -1.63 -17.89 -13.14
C ARG A 400 -2.68 -18.98 -12.96
N ASP A 401 -3.61 -19.01 -13.90
CA ASP A 401 -4.57 -20.10 -14.05
C ASP A 401 -4.39 -20.69 -15.45
N ILE A 402 -4.04 -21.97 -15.51
CA ILE A 402 -3.78 -22.69 -16.77
C ILE A 402 -5.04 -22.77 -17.63
N GLN A 403 -6.23 -22.76 -17.01
CA GLN A 403 -7.51 -22.80 -17.71
C GLN A 403 -7.99 -21.39 -18.11
N SER A 404 -7.44 -20.34 -17.50
CA SER A 404 -7.79 -18.95 -17.77
C SER A 404 -6.55 -18.12 -18.10
N PRO A 405 -6.08 -18.15 -19.37
CA PRO A 405 -4.94 -17.37 -19.84
C PRO A 405 -5.00 -15.89 -19.43
N LEU A 406 -6.19 -15.28 -19.45
CA LEU A 406 -6.36 -13.87 -19.09
C LEU A 406 -6.06 -13.57 -17.62
N ALA A 407 -6.06 -14.55 -16.72
CA ALA A 407 -5.82 -14.38 -15.30
C ALA A 407 -4.33 -14.22 -14.91
N THR A 408 -3.40 -14.45 -15.85
CA THR A 408 -1.96 -14.35 -15.58
C THR A 408 -1.55 -12.93 -15.19
N ARG A 409 -0.97 -12.76 -14.01
CA ARG A 409 -0.61 -11.44 -13.45
C ARG A 409 0.51 -11.58 -12.43
N PHE A 410 1.06 -10.44 -12.02
CA PHE A 410 2.00 -10.37 -10.91
C PHE A 410 1.34 -9.81 -9.66
N GLU A 411 1.66 -10.37 -8.51
CA GLU A 411 1.20 -9.93 -7.19
C GLU A 411 2.37 -9.37 -6.40
N LEU A 412 2.45 -8.05 -6.23
CA LEU A 412 3.41 -7.44 -5.33
C LEU A 412 2.84 -7.44 -3.91
N ARG A 413 3.55 -8.08 -2.98
CA ARG A 413 3.03 -8.42 -1.63
C ARG A 413 3.47 -7.46 -0.52
N ALA A 414 4.47 -6.62 -0.80
CA ALA A 414 4.97 -5.62 0.13
C ALA A 414 4.04 -4.42 0.44
N PRO A 415 3.14 -3.95 -0.46
CA PRO A 415 2.31 -2.82 -0.14
C PRO A 415 1.41 -3.09 1.07
N ASN A 416 1.01 -1.99 1.70
CA ASN A 416 0.16 -1.96 2.88
C ASN A 416 -1.01 -1.01 2.62
N PRO A 417 -2.04 -0.97 3.49
CA PRO A 417 -3.24 -0.16 3.23
C PRO A 417 -2.98 1.33 2.98
N HIS A 418 -1.88 1.89 3.51
CA HIS A 418 -1.47 3.29 3.29
C HIS A 418 -0.45 3.48 2.16
N THR A 419 -0.04 2.44 1.44
CA THR A 419 0.76 2.60 0.23
C THR A 419 -0.03 3.40 -0.80
N ASN A 420 0.60 4.44 -1.35
CA ASN A 420 0.06 5.21 -2.46
C ASN A 420 0.05 4.34 -3.73
N THR A 421 -1.11 3.74 -4.01
CA THR A 421 -1.31 2.79 -5.11
C THR A 421 -0.91 3.40 -6.45
N TYR A 422 -1.17 4.70 -6.68
CA TYR A 422 -0.82 5.37 -7.92
C TYR A 422 0.69 5.37 -8.17
N LEU A 423 1.50 5.78 -7.19
CA LEU A 423 2.96 5.81 -7.33
C LEU A 423 3.55 4.40 -7.39
N SER A 424 3.00 3.46 -6.61
CA SER A 424 3.40 2.05 -6.65
C SER A 424 3.20 1.45 -8.05
N LEU A 425 2.02 1.61 -8.64
CA LEU A 425 1.72 1.18 -10.00
C LEU A 425 2.58 1.90 -11.04
N ALA A 426 2.78 3.22 -10.89
CA ALA A 426 3.58 4.02 -11.83
C ALA A 426 5.02 3.51 -11.93
N THR A 427 5.66 3.24 -10.78
CA THR A 427 7.03 2.71 -10.75
C THR A 427 7.12 1.29 -11.30
N MET A 428 6.11 0.44 -11.06
CA MET A 428 6.07 -0.91 -11.64
C MET A 428 5.94 -0.86 -13.16
N TYR A 429 5.03 -0.07 -13.73
CA TYR A 429 4.92 0.03 -15.20
C TYR A 429 6.21 0.58 -15.84
N LEU A 430 6.85 1.59 -15.24
CA LEU A 430 8.11 2.15 -15.75
C LEU A 430 9.25 1.13 -15.76
N THR A 431 9.33 0.27 -14.75
CA THR A 431 10.38 -0.75 -14.63
C THR A 431 10.07 -1.99 -15.46
N MET A 432 8.80 -2.35 -15.63
CA MET A 432 8.40 -3.41 -16.54
C MET A 432 8.76 -3.10 -18.00
N ILE A 433 8.51 -1.87 -18.46
CA ILE A 433 8.86 -1.48 -19.84
C ILE A 433 10.37 -1.45 -20.06
N ASP A 434 11.16 -1.14 -19.02
CA ASP A 434 12.62 -1.23 -19.06
C ASP A 434 13.10 -2.66 -19.30
N GLY A 435 12.56 -3.62 -18.56
CA GLY A 435 12.85 -5.04 -18.80
C GLY A 435 12.41 -5.50 -20.19
N ILE A 436 11.24 -5.07 -20.68
CA ILE A 436 10.77 -5.36 -22.04
C ILE A 436 11.72 -4.79 -23.09
N LYS A 437 12.21 -3.55 -22.94
CA LYS A 437 13.21 -2.98 -23.85
C LYS A 437 14.45 -3.88 -23.92
N TYR A 438 14.99 -4.26 -22.76
CA TYR A 438 16.14 -5.15 -22.69
C TYR A 438 15.90 -6.45 -23.47
N ALA A 439 14.78 -7.13 -23.22
CA ALA A 439 14.48 -8.40 -23.87
C ALA A 439 14.36 -8.26 -25.41
N LEU A 440 13.63 -7.24 -25.87
CA LEU A 440 13.35 -7.05 -27.29
C LEU A 440 14.57 -6.53 -28.07
N GLU A 441 15.31 -5.58 -27.50
CA GLU A 441 16.48 -4.99 -28.14
C GLU A 441 17.64 -5.98 -28.26
N ASN A 442 17.74 -6.92 -27.32
CA ASN A 442 18.75 -7.99 -27.32
C ASN A 442 18.23 -9.31 -27.91
N SER A 443 17.03 -9.32 -28.50
CA SER A 443 16.43 -10.50 -29.13
C SER A 443 16.36 -11.74 -28.22
N LYS A 444 16.10 -11.52 -26.93
CA LYS A 444 15.98 -12.57 -25.92
C LYS A 444 14.70 -13.37 -26.12
N ASN A 445 14.81 -14.69 -26.08
CA ASN A 445 13.65 -15.58 -26.03
C ASN A 445 13.33 -16.01 -24.58
N GLU A 446 12.28 -16.81 -24.41
CA GLU A 446 11.84 -17.27 -23.08
C GLU A 446 12.86 -18.15 -22.36
N ASP A 447 13.64 -18.98 -23.07
CA ASP A 447 14.67 -19.83 -22.47
C ASP A 447 15.84 -18.97 -21.95
N ASP A 448 16.24 -17.94 -22.72
CA ASP A 448 17.27 -16.98 -22.30
C ASP A 448 16.85 -16.26 -21.00
N LEU A 449 15.61 -15.77 -20.96
CA LEU A 449 15.07 -15.03 -19.82
C LEU A 449 14.84 -15.93 -18.61
N LEU A 450 14.38 -17.17 -18.83
CA LEU A 450 14.25 -18.17 -17.76
C LEU A 450 15.60 -18.52 -17.15
N LYS A 451 16.62 -18.71 -17.99
CA LYS A 451 17.99 -18.95 -17.51
C LYS A 451 18.47 -17.77 -16.67
N GLU A 452 18.25 -16.56 -17.14
CA GLU A 452 18.71 -15.35 -16.45
C GLU A 452 18.00 -15.12 -15.11
N ILE A 453 16.67 -15.21 -15.04
CA ILE A 453 15.94 -15.05 -13.78
C ILE A 453 16.21 -16.18 -12.77
N SER A 454 16.63 -17.35 -13.26
CA SER A 454 16.96 -18.53 -12.44
C SER A 454 18.46 -18.64 -12.14
N LYS A 455 19.27 -17.64 -12.50
CA LYS A 455 20.71 -17.67 -12.29
C LYS A 455 21.06 -17.81 -10.81
N ALA A 456 22.17 -18.49 -10.52
CA ALA A 456 22.76 -18.49 -9.19
C ALA A 456 23.44 -17.14 -8.88
N PRO A 457 23.69 -16.79 -7.60
CA PRO A 457 24.34 -15.53 -7.23
C PRO A 457 25.69 -15.30 -7.92
N GLU A 458 26.51 -16.34 -8.05
CA GLU A 458 27.84 -16.31 -8.66
C GLU A 458 27.85 -16.18 -10.19
N GLU A 459 26.72 -16.48 -10.84
CA GLU A 459 26.60 -16.43 -12.29
C GLU A 459 26.40 -14.99 -12.78
N ASP A 460 27.09 -14.66 -13.87
CA ASP A 460 26.90 -13.40 -14.58
C ASP A 460 25.66 -13.46 -15.48
N ALA A 461 25.04 -12.30 -15.70
CA ALA A 461 23.87 -12.10 -16.54
C ALA A 461 23.93 -10.72 -17.17
N ASP A 462 23.20 -10.52 -18.27
CA ASP A 462 23.28 -9.27 -19.03
C ASP A 462 22.42 -8.15 -18.41
N TYR A 463 21.28 -8.48 -17.79
CA TYR A 463 20.35 -7.52 -17.20
C TYR A 463 20.28 -7.60 -15.67
N LEU A 464 20.18 -8.80 -15.09
CA LEU A 464 20.13 -9.00 -13.64
C LEU A 464 21.53 -9.03 -13.02
N GLU A 465 21.69 -8.41 -11.85
CA GLU A 465 23.01 -8.22 -11.24
C GLU A 465 23.67 -9.53 -10.75
N LYS A 466 25.01 -9.58 -10.88
CA LYS A 466 25.84 -10.59 -10.21
C LYS A 466 25.78 -10.41 -8.68
N GLY A 467 25.99 -11.50 -7.96
CA GLY A 467 25.98 -11.55 -6.50
C GLY A 467 24.60 -11.76 -5.89
N ARG A 468 23.57 -11.98 -6.72
CA ARG A 468 22.18 -12.13 -6.28
C ARG A 468 21.43 -13.19 -7.06
N ALA A 469 20.47 -13.83 -6.39
CA ALA A 469 19.43 -14.64 -7.02
C ALA A 469 18.10 -13.88 -6.98
N TYR A 470 17.27 -14.11 -8.00
CA TYR A 470 15.98 -13.42 -8.16
C TYR A 470 14.79 -14.38 -8.16
N ARG A 471 15.05 -15.69 -8.15
CA ARG A 471 14.05 -16.75 -8.10
C ARG A 471 14.38 -17.75 -6.99
N SER A 472 13.38 -18.15 -6.23
CA SER A 472 13.45 -19.32 -5.36
C SER A 472 12.09 -20.00 -5.30
N GLU A 473 12.08 -21.32 -5.41
CA GLU A 473 10.88 -22.13 -5.20
C GLU A 473 10.78 -22.65 -3.75
N GLU A 474 11.83 -22.44 -2.96
CA GLU A 474 11.87 -22.78 -1.53
C GLU A 474 11.13 -21.72 -0.71
N ASP A 475 10.63 -22.11 0.46
CA ASP A 475 10.20 -21.15 1.47
C ASP A 475 11.41 -20.31 1.89
N VAL A 476 11.39 -19.02 1.56
CA VAL A 476 12.56 -18.16 1.72
C VAL A 476 12.91 -17.97 3.20
N PHE A 477 11.93 -18.04 4.10
CA PHE A 477 12.11 -17.80 5.53
C PHE A 477 12.49 -19.06 6.31
N GLU A 478 12.00 -20.22 5.89
CA GLU A 478 12.31 -21.50 6.53
C GLU A 478 13.61 -22.12 6.00
N HIS A 479 13.87 -22.01 4.69
CA HIS A 479 15.02 -22.65 4.04
C HIS A 479 16.33 -21.90 4.30
N TYR A 480 16.30 -20.56 4.29
CA TYR A 480 17.50 -19.73 4.38
C TYR A 480 17.60 -19.00 5.71
N SER A 481 18.77 -19.05 6.33
CA SER A 481 19.09 -18.18 7.47
C SER A 481 19.01 -16.69 7.06
N GLU A 482 18.86 -15.80 8.04
CA GLU A 482 18.86 -14.36 7.80
C GLU A 482 20.11 -13.89 7.04
N LYS A 483 21.29 -14.40 7.43
CA LYS A 483 22.56 -14.07 6.77
C LYS A 483 22.60 -14.53 5.31
N GLU A 484 22.07 -15.72 5.03
CA GLU A 484 21.97 -16.22 3.64
C GLU A 484 21.00 -15.39 2.83
N ARG A 485 19.83 -15.05 3.39
CA ARG A 485 18.85 -14.18 2.70
C ARG A 485 19.44 -12.83 2.34
N GLU A 486 20.10 -12.16 3.28
CA GLU A 486 20.74 -10.87 3.02
C GLU A 486 21.83 -10.97 1.94
N ALA A 487 22.60 -12.06 1.94
CA ALA A 487 23.66 -12.29 0.96
C ALA A 487 23.12 -12.62 -0.44
N ILE A 488 22.05 -13.41 -0.53
CA ILE A 488 21.52 -13.96 -1.79
C ILE A 488 20.48 -13.03 -2.41
N PHE A 489 19.57 -12.47 -1.62
CA PHE A 489 18.41 -11.69 -2.10
C PHE A 489 18.56 -10.19 -1.84
N GLY A 490 19.59 -9.79 -1.08
CA GLY A 490 19.82 -8.41 -0.65
C GLY A 490 19.21 -8.10 0.71
N LYS A 491 19.70 -7.02 1.32
CA LYS A 491 19.26 -6.56 2.65
C LYS A 491 18.07 -5.61 2.54
N ALA A 492 16.99 -5.93 3.23
CA ALA A 492 15.83 -5.05 3.35
C ALA A 492 16.14 -3.83 4.24
N PRO A 493 15.62 -2.63 3.94
CA PRO A 493 15.83 -1.45 4.76
C PRO A 493 15.11 -1.59 6.11
N ALA A 494 15.77 -1.20 7.20
CA ALA A 494 15.22 -1.30 8.55
C ALA A 494 14.51 -0.01 9.01
N THR A 495 14.80 1.13 8.37
CA THR A 495 14.16 2.44 8.66
C THR A 495 13.71 3.15 7.39
N VAL A 496 12.82 4.14 7.56
CA VAL A 496 12.32 4.94 6.43
C VAL A 496 13.47 5.67 5.73
N PHE A 497 14.47 6.13 6.50
CA PHE A 497 15.64 6.80 5.95
C PHE A 497 16.56 5.86 5.18
N GLU A 498 16.79 4.65 5.67
CA GLU A 498 17.53 3.63 4.93
C GLU A 498 16.85 3.31 3.59
N ASN A 499 15.50 3.23 3.60
CA ASN A 499 14.71 2.98 2.40
C ASN A 499 14.85 4.14 1.40
N ILE A 500 14.56 5.38 1.80
CA ILE A 500 14.60 6.55 0.89
C ILE A 500 16.02 6.85 0.37
N SER A 501 17.07 6.42 1.09
CA SER A 501 18.46 6.52 0.65
C SER A 501 18.76 5.68 -0.59
N ALA A 502 17.91 4.72 -0.95
CA ALA A 502 18.04 3.95 -2.18
C ALA A 502 18.11 4.83 -3.43
N PHE A 503 17.42 5.98 -3.44
CA PHE A 503 17.49 6.95 -4.56
C PHE A 503 18.91 7.48 -4.81
N SER A 504 19.69 7.67 -3.74
CA SER A 504 21.08 8.13 -3.86
C SER A 504 22.07 6.96 -4.03
N LYS A 505 21.75 5.78 -3.49
CA LYS A 505 22.59 4.58 -3.58
C LYS A 505 22.54 3.92 -4.97
N TYR A 506 21.41 4.01 -5.66
CA TYR A 506 21.16 3.34 -6.95
C TYR A 506 20.71 4.34 -8.03
N PRO A 507 21.54 5.33 -8.40
CA PRO A 507 21.18 6.35 -9.38
C PRO A 507 20.82 5.78 -10.76
N GLU A 508 21.43 4.67 -11.15
CA GLU A 508 21.14 3.94 -12.39
C GLU A 508 19.74 3.33 -12.40
N LYS A 509 19.28 2.78 -11.28
CA LYS A 509 17.91 2.26 -11.14
C LYS A 509 16.90 3.41 -11.07
N LEU A 510 17.24 4.49 -10.37
CA LEU A 510 16.40 5.68 -10.31
C LEU A 510 16.20 6.32 -11.69
N ALA A 511 17.22 6.27 -12.57
CA ALA A 511 17.12 6.77 -13.94
C ALA A 511 16.05 6.04 -14.77
N VAL A 512 15.71 4.79 -14.43
CA VAL A 512 14.59 4.05 -15.04
C VAL A 512 13.25 4.71 -14.70
N LEU A 513 13.08 5.17 -13.46
CA LEU A 513 11.87 5.85 -13.00
C LEU A 513 11.70 7.24 -13.61
N ASN A 514 12.80 7.90 -13.99
CA ASN A 514 12.80 9.23 -14.63
C ASN A 514 12.52 9.17 -16.15
N GLN A 515 12.34 7.98 -16.74
CA GLN A 515 12.06 7.87 -18.17
C GLN A 515 10.77 8.62 -18.55
N GLY A 516 10.81 9.33 -19.68
CA GLY A 516 9.69 10.18 -20.13
C GLY A 516 9.49 11.46 -19.29
N GLU A 517 10.46 11.85 -18.46
CA GLU A 517 10.39 12.98 -17.51
C GLU A 517 9.24 12.87 -16.49
N ILE A 518 8.79 11.63 -16.22
CA ILE A 518 7.61 11.34 -15.41
C ILE A 518 7.92 11.56 -13.93
N LEU A 519 8.80 10.74 -13.34
CA LEU A 519 9.34 10.98 -11.99
C LEU A 519 10.64 11.78 -12.10
N ASN A 520 10.52 13.02 -12.58
CA ASN A 520 11.66 13.92 -12.71
C ASN A 520 12.25 14.31 -11.35
N SER A 521 13.44 14.91 -11.38
CA SER A 521 14.19 15.29 -10.18
C SER A 521 13.39 16.18 -9.22
N LYS A 522 12.53 17.08 -9.72
CA LYS A 522 11.68 17.94 -8.87
C LYS A 522 10.66 17.11 -8.10
N ILE A 523 10.03 16.12 -8.75
CA ILE A 523 9.05 15.22 -8.10
C ILE A 523 9.76 14.28 -7.11
N ILE A 524 10.90 13.69 -7.50
CA ILE A 524 11.67 12.80 -6.62
C ILE A 524 12.13 13.55 -5.36
N GLU A 525 12.66 14.77 -5.50
CA GLU A 525 13.10 15.55 -4.34
C GLU A 525 11.91 15.98 -3.48
N SER A 526 10.80 16.38 -4.10
CA SER A 526 9.55 16.69 -3.37
C SER A 526 9.06 15.49 -2.56
N TYR A 527 9.03 14.30 -3.16
CA TYR A 527 8.65 13.07 -2.48
C TYR A 527 9.60 12.75 -1.31
N LYS A 528 10.92 12.83 -1.53
CA LYS A 528 11.93 12.61 -0.49
C LYS A 528 11.74 13.57 0.69
N MET A 529 11.56 14.86 0.43
CA MET A 529 11.30 15.87 1.46
C MET A 529 10.03 15.52 2.26
N ALA A 530 8.95 15.12 1.58
CA ALA A 530 7.70 14.74 2.23
C ALA A 530 7.87 13.52 3.16
N VAL A 531 8.52 12.47 2.67
CA VAL A 531 8.77 11.23 3.43
C VAL A 531 9.66 11.48 4.63
N ILE A 532 10.78 12.19 4.47
CA ILE A 532 11.71 12.52 5.57
C ILE A 532 11.00 13.39 6.62
N LYS A 533 10.27 14.43 6.20
CA LYS A 533 9.51 15.29 7.11
C LYS A 533 8.49 14.48 7.91
N ARG A 534 7.75 13.58 7.27
CA ARG A 534 6.78 12.69 7.93
C ARG A 534 7.47 11.78 8.95
N TRP A 535 8.55 11.11 8.55
CA TRP A 535 9.32 10.19 9.40
C TRP A 535 9.85 10.89 10.66
N VAL A 536 10.51 12.03 10.49
CA VAL A 536 11.07 12.82 11.60
C VAL A 536 9.97 13.31 12.54
N THR A 537 8.86 13.81 11.99
CA THR A 537 7.71 14.30 12.76
C THR A 537 7.07 13.16 13.57
N GLU A 538 6.89 11.99 12.95
CA GLU A 538 6.32 10.82 13.60
C GLU A 538 7.20 10.31 14.76
N ILE A 539 8.52 10.24 14.56
CA ILE A 539 9.45 9.85 15.63
C ILE A 539 9.32 10.81 16.82
N ASN A 540 9.46 12.11 16.58
CA ASN A 540 9.53 13.09 17.65
C ASN A 540 8.21 13.28 18.40
N ASN A 541 7.09 13.31 17.67
CA ASN A 541 5.83 13.76 18.22
C ASN A 541 4.84 12.64 18.52
N ARG A 542 4.99 11.46 17.88
CA ARG A 542 4.09 10.32 18.11
C ARG A 542 4.82 9.17 18.80
N ILE A 543 5.89 8.65 18.21
CA ILE A 543 6.58 7.45 18.72
C ILE A 543 7.19 7.73 20.10
N ILE A 544 7.99 8.80 20.23
CA ILE A 544 8.58 9.16 21.52
C ILE A 544 7.49 9.46 22.55
N SER A 545 6.44 10.20 22.18
CA SER A 545 5.36 10.53 23.13
C SER A 545 4.67 9.27 23.66
N ASN A 546 4.30 8.34 22.75
CA ASN A 546 3.66 7.09 23.13
C ASN A 546 4.58 6.23 24.00
N TYR A 547 5.87 6.12 23.66
CA TYR A 547 6.83 5.39 24.48
C TYR A 547 7.08 6.05 25.83
N MET A 548 7.04 7.38 25.93
CA MET A 548 7.13 8.06 27.22
C MET A 548 5.97 7.67 28.15
N ASP A 549 4.75 7.66 27.63
CA ASP A 549 3.58 7.29 28.42
C ASP A 549 3.60 5.81 28.81
N GLU A 550 4.03 4.93 27.90
CA GLU A 550 4.25 3.52 28.18
C GLU A 550 5.32 3.30 29.27
N ILE A 551 6.51 3.92 29.14
CA ILE A 551 7.60 3.82 30.12
C ILE A 551 7.17 4.32 31.51
N ARG A 552 6.31 5.34 31.57
CA ARG A 552 5.75 5.87 32.83
C ARG A 552 4.72 4.93 33.45
N SER A 553 4.01 4.15 32.64
CA SER A 553 3.06 3.14 33.12
C SER A 553 3.76 2.00 33.85
N PHE A 554 5.01 1.68 33.48
CA PHE A 554 5.81 0.66 34.16
C PHE A 554 6.20 1.13 35.56
N LYS A 555 5.56 0.53 36.57
CA LYS A 555 5.74 0.82 38.00
C LYS A 555 6.17 -0.43 38.75
N MET A 556 6.89 -0.23 39.85
CA MET A 556 7.23 -1.29 40.78
C MET A 556 5.93 -1.89 41.34
N LEU A 557 5.81 -3.21 41.28
CA LEU A 557 4.61 -3.94 41.69
C LEU A 557 4.82 -4.70 43.02
N HIS A 558 6.05 -5.16 43.28
CA HIS A 558 6.37 -5.86 44.52
C HIS A 558 6.28 -4.94 45.74
N ASN A 559 5.90 -5.52 46.89
CA ASN A 559 6.03 -4.85 48.18
C ASN A 559 7.50 -4.88 48.64
N PRO A 560 8.16 -3.73 48.88
CA PRO A 560 9.56 -3.68 49.29
C PRO A 560 9.89 -4.46 50.56
N GLU A 561 8.93 -4.61 51.48
CA GLU A 561 9.12 -5.32 52.75
C GLU A 561 9.04 -6.85 52.59
N LYS A 562 8.47 -7.33 51.48
CA LYS A 562 8.25 -8.75 51.18
C LYS A 562 8.98 -9.23 49.92
N ALA A 563 9.63 -8.32 49.21
CA ALA A 563 10.29 -8.61 47.95
C ALA A 563 11.46 -9.57 48.15
N LEU A 564 11.58 -10.55 47.26
CA LEU A 564 12.77 -11.38 47.18
C LEU A 564 13.87 -10.64 46.41
N ASP A 565 15.12 -11.08 46.57
CA ASP A 565 16.27 -10.48 45.87
C ASP A 565 16.08 -10.43 44.36
N LEU A 566 15.42 -11.45 43.79
CA LEU A 566 15.10 -11.51 42.37
C LEU A 566 14.10 -10.43 41.94
N ASP A 567 13.10 -10.12 42.76
CA ASP A 567 12.10 -9.08 42.45
C ASP A 567 12.73 -7.69 42.44
N ILE A 568 13.66 -7.46 43.38
CA ILE A 568 14.44 -6.23 43.48
C ILE A 568 15.37 -6.11 42.26
N SER A 569 16.12 -7.17 41.95
CA SER A 569 17.05 -7.20 40.82
C SER A 569 16.34 -6.97 39.47
N ASN A 570 15.21 -7.64 39.25
CA ASN A 570 14.39 -7.46 38.05
C ASN A 570 13.92 -6.01 37.91
N TRP A 571 13.37 -5.43 38.98
CA TRP A 571 12.93 -4.03 38.95
C TRP A 571 14.08 -3.05 38.73
N MET A 572 15.26 -3.30 39.30
CA MET A 572 16.45 -2.48 39.08
C MET A 572 16.84 -2.45 37.59
N ALA A 573 16.88 -3.61 36.92
CA ALA A 573 17.18 -3.70 35.50
C ALA A 573 16.14 -2.96 34.63
N ILE A 574 14.86 -3.10 34.96
CA ILE A 574 13.76 -2.35 34.32
C ILE A 574 13.98 -0.85 34.50
N ASN A 575 14.21 -0.40 35.75
CA ASN A 575 14.35 1.01 36.06
C ASN A 575 15.60 1.63 35.41
N GLU A 576 16.71 0.91 35.33
CA GLU A 576 17.91 1.35 34.62
C GLU A 576 17.60 1.64 33.14
N LEU A 577 16.89 0.74 32.45
CA LEU A 577 16.47 0.95 31.07
C LEU A 577 15.50 2.13 30.93
N ARG A 578 14.54 2.29 31.87
CA ARG A 578 13.63 3.45 31.88
C ARG A 578 14.42 4.76 31.95
N MET A 579 15.45 4.81 32.80
CA MET A 579 16.32 5.98 32.94
C MET A 579 17.16 6.20 31.67
N TYR A 580 17.76 5.15 31.12
CA TYR A 580 18.53 5.22 29.86
C TYR A 580 17.71 5.81 28.71
N LEU A 581 16.45 5.39 28.58
CA LEU A 581 15.57 5.81 27.51
C LEU A 581 15.12 7.27 27.66
N MET A 582 14.72 7.68 28.86
CA MET A 582 13.92 8.90 29.07
C MET A 582 14.59 9.97 29.95
N LYS A 583 15.63 9.64 30.73
CA LYS A 583 16.17 10.53 31.75
C LYS A 583 17.61 10.97 31.47
N ASP A 584 17.78 12.26 31.24
CA ASP A 584 19.11 12.88 31.21
C ASP A 584 19.72 12.95 32.62
N THR A 585 21.04 12.79 32.67
CA THR A 585 21.87 12.99 33.88
C THR A 585 22.89 14.10 33.63
N TYR A 586 23.66 14.48 34.65
CA TYR A 586 24.72 15.47 34.50
C TYR A 586 25.82 15.06 33.50
N THR A 587 26.00 13.76 33.27
CA THR A 587 27.12 13.22 32.46
C THR A 587 26.67 12.53 31.19
N SER A 588 25.37 12.21 31.04
CA SER A 588 24.85 11.49 29.89
C SER A 588 23.45 11.95 29.49
N LYS A 589 23.21 12.00 28.19
CA LYS A 589 21.89 12.25 27.60
C LYS A 589 21.18 10.93 27.38
N SER A 590 19.89 10.93 27.67
CA SER A 590 18.97 9.83 27.37
C SER A 590 18.88 9.57 25.87
N LEU A 591 18.39 8.39 25.51
CA LEU A 591 18.17 8.04 24.12
C LEU A 591 17.17 8.98 23.44
N PHE A 592 16.09 9.39 24.13
CA PHE A 592 15.14 10.36 23.59
C PHE A 592 15.77 11.73 23.31
N THR A 593 16.62 12.23 24.21
CA THR A 593 17.33 13.50 23.97
C THR A 593 18.29 13.37 22.79
N ARG A 594 19.06 12.28 22.69
CA ARG A 594 19.95 12.01 21.55
C ARG A 594 19.21 11.96 20.21
N ILE A 595 18.01 11.37 20.18
CA ILE A 595 17.15 11.31 18.99
C ILE A 595 16.68 12.71 18.59
N LYS A 596 16.17 13.49 19.55
CA LYS A 596 15.73 14.88 19.29
C LYS A 596 16.88 15.75 18.78
N GLU A 597 18.08 15.56 19.31
CA GLU A 597 19.27 16.28 18.86
C GLU A 597 19.68 15.88 17.44
N ALA A 598 19.73 14.59 17.12
CA ALA A 598 20.04 14.11 15.77
C ALA A 598 19.00 14.60 14.76
N SER A 599 17.72 14.62 15.15
CA SER A 599 16.64 15.19 14.35
C SER A 599 16.80 16.70 14.14
N ALA A 600 17.15 17.45 15.17
CA ALA A 600 17.30 18.91 15.09
C ALA A 600 18.53 19.33 14.28
N SER A 601 19.57 18.50 14.27
CA SER A 601 20.77 18.70 13.44
C SER A 601 20.66 18.11 12.03
N GLU A 602 19.51 17.53 11.67
CA GLU A 602 19.29 16.83 10.39
C GLU A 602 20.32 15.73 10.11
N ASP A 603 20.87 15.11 11.16
CA ASP A 603 21.79 13.97 11.06
C ASP A 603 20.97 12.68 10.94
N TYR A 604 20.42 12.46 9.74
CA TYR A 604 19.46 11.40 9.48
C TYR A 604 20.06 9.98 9.58
N ASP A 605 21.34 9.81 9.25
CA ASP A 605 22.06 8.54 9.46
C ASP A 605 22.12 8.19 10.95
N LYS A 606 22.50 9.16 11.79
CA LYS A 606 22.51 8.97 13.24
C LYS A 606 21.10 8.75 13.77
N LEU A 607 20.11 9.53 13.32
CA LEU A 607 18.71 9.36 13.71
C LEU A 607 18.19 7.95 13.38
N SER A 608 18.50 7.44 12.20
CA SER A 608 18.17 6.07 11.77
C SER A 608 18.75 5.02 12.73
N ASN A 609 20.04 5.12 13.05
CA ASN A 609 20.69 4.20 14.00
C ASN A 609 20.09 4.29 15.41
N LEU A 610 19.81 5.49 15.90
CA LEU A 610 19.19 5.71 17.21
C LEU A 610 17.75 5.18 17.26
N GLN A 611 17.01 5.24 16.15
CA GLN A 611 15.67 4.65 16.05
C GLN A 611 15.72 3.12 16.21
N LEU A 612 16.67 2.45 15.54
CA LEU A 612 16.84 1.00 15.67
C LEU A 612 17.21 0.61 17.09
N GLU A 613 18.12 1.37 17.71
CA GLU A 613 18.47 1.21 19.12
C GLU A 613 17.23 1.37 20.02
N LEU A 614 16.41 2.39 19.76
CA LEU A 614 15.19 2.66 20.53
C LEU A 614 14.20 1.50 20.45
N ASP A 615 13.89 1.02 19.24
CA ASP A 615 12.95 -0.08 19.05
C ASP A 615 13.44 -1.37 19.72
N MET A 616 14.76 -1.66 19.67
CA MET A 616 15.35 -2.78 20.40
C MET A 616 15.21 -2.61 21.92
N LYS A 617 15.56 -1.45 22.47
CA LYS A 617 15.53 -1.20 23.92
C LYS A 617 14.11 -1.20 24.48
N MET A 618 13.14 -0.70 23.73
CA MET A 618 11.72 -0.78 24.11
C MET A 618 11.22 -2.23 24.13
N LYS A 619 11.62 -3.06 23.15
CA LYS A 619 11.30 -4.50 23.17
C LYS A 619 11.83 -5.17 24.43
N VAL A 620 13.11 -4.97 24.75
CA VAL A 620 13.73 -5.53 25.97
C VAL A 620 13.03 -5.04 27.24
N LEU A 621 12.70 -3.74 27.31
CA LEU A 621 12.01 -3.18 28.47
C LEU A 621 10.63 -3.83 28.69
N ARG A 622 9.85 -4.03 27.62
CA ARG A 622 8.55 -4.72 27.67
C ARG A 622 8.70 -6.15 28.19
N GLU A 623 9.63 -6.92 27.63
CA GLU A 623 9.90 -8.31 28.01
C GLU A 623 10.31 -8.43 29.49
N LEU A 624 11.20 -7.55 29.96
CA LEU A 624 11.63 -7.52 31.36
C LEU A 624 10.47 -7.16 32.29
N TYR A 625 9.71 -6.10 31.99
CA TYR A 625 8.58 -5.69 32.83
C TYR A 625 7.49 -6.76 32.88
N TYR A 626 7.26 -7.43 31.76
CA TYR A 626 6.31 -8.50 31.66
C TYR A 626 6.69 -9.74 32.49
N SER A 627 7.94 -10.20 32.34
CA SER A 627 8.49 -11.31 33.14
C SER A 627 8.44 -10.99 34.63
N TYR A 628 8.80 -9.76 35.00
CA TYR A 628 8.68 -9.26 36.37
C TYR A 628 7.23 -9.34 36.89
N LYS A 629 6.23 -8.85 36.13
CA LYS A 629 4.81 -8.95 36.51
C LYS A 629 4.38 -10.41 36.70
N LYS A 630 4.70 -11.32 35.76
CA LYS A 630 4.28 -12.74 35.84
C LYS A 630 4.94 -13.53 36.97
N ASN A 631 6.12 -13.12 37.43
CA ASN A 631 6.84 -13.82 38.49
C ASN A 631 6.33 -13.45 39.91
N LEU A 632 5.55 -12.38 40.05
CA LEU A 632 5.01 -11.98 41.34
C LEU A 632 3.75 -12.78 41.66
N VAL A 633 3.77 -13.46 42.80
CA VAL A 633 2.64 -14.28 43.29
C VAL A 633 1.58 -13.44 44.00
N ASP A 634 2.03 -12.41 44.73
CA ASP A 634 1.18 -11.53 45.54
C ASP A 634 1.11 -10.10 44.96
N ILE A 635 0.42 -9.92 43.83
CA ILE A 635 0.15 -8.60 43.22
C ILE A 635 -1.11 -7.96 43.81
#